data_AF-A0A954YA15-F1
#
_entry.id   AF-A0A954YA15-F1
#
_cell.length_a   1.000
_cell.length_b   1.000
_cell.length_c   1.000
_cell.angle_alpha   90.00
_cell.angle_beta   90.00
_cell.angle_gamma   90.00
#
_symmetry.space_group_name_H-M   'P 1'
#
loop_
_entity.id
_entity.type
_entity.pdbx_description
1 polymer ?
#
loop_
_entity_poly.entity_id
_entity_poly.type
_entity_poly.pdbx_seq_one_letter_code
_entity_poly.pdbx_strand_id
1 'polypeptide(L)'
;MLIRSPKHAPIVILALVACALAGCEKPPPGRRPAPGRTIEALSRIRHDRAYDRLAAHMSHQAATRVRAVLEAIGDFERANLAMLETARKLAPPEIVAALDQHAVFSQLEAFSAEIAVMSERIDGDAAEVSFIANATPPLKRTTLRWQGDHWEYDPGAGFDDRLAPAIRKMAAGLSAFAADLRDGKFVIDRDHPESLLQALRERLEPGMRDMPAEPE
;
A
#
# COMPACT_ATOMS: atom_id res chain seq x y z
N MET A 1 -34.08 57.13 54.58
CA MET A 1 -32.82 57.11 53.79
C MET A 1 -33.19 56.94 52.33
N LEU A 2 -32.58 57.75 51.47
CA LEU A 2 -32.98 58.14 50.12
C LEU A 2 -32.85 57.03 49.05
N ILE A 3 -33.77 57.07 48.05
CA ILE A 3 -33.51 57.01 46.57
C ILE A 3 -33.10 55.62 46.00
N ARG A 4 -33.64 55.06 44.90
CA ARG A 4 -34.24 55.58 43.65
C ARG A 4 -35.08 54.46 42.99
N SER A 5 -36.23 54.83 42.41
CA SER A 5 -37.02 54.00 41.46
C SER A 5 -36.65 54.36 39.99
N PRO A 6 -37.48 54.02 38.98
CA PRO A 6 -37.30 52.97 37.97
C PRO A 6 -37.11 53.56 36.55
N LYS A 7 -36.87 52.75 35.50
CA LYS A 7 -37.18 53.17 34.11
C LYS A 7 -37.65 52.01 33.23
N HIS A 8 -38.62 52.37 32.41
CA HIS A 8 -39.51 51.56 31.59
C HIS A 8 -38.87 50.99 30.30
N ALA A 9 -39.62 50.02 29.72
CA ALA A 9 -39.72 49.57 28.31
C ALA A 9 -39.58 50.68 27.24
N PRO A 10 -39.54 50.46 25.88
CA PRO A 10 -40.18 49.38 25.09
C PRO A 10 -39.53 48.95 23.74
N ILE A 11 -40.14 47.93 23.10
CA ILE A 11 -40.46 47.70 21.66
C ILE A 11 -39.52 48.30 20.58
N VAL A 12 -38.96 47.44 19.71
CA VAL A 12 -38.94 47.64 18.23
C VAL A 12 -39.04 46.28 17.52
N ILE A 13 -40.16 46.05 16.83
CA ILE A 13 -40.34 45.10 15.72
C ILE A 13 -40.10 45.89 14.41
N LEU A 14 -39.78 45.20 13.30
CA LEU A 14 -39.60 45.66 11.90
C LEU A 14 -38.18 46.17 11.57
N ALA A 15 -37.50 45.83 10.47
CA ALA A 15 -37.94 45.22 9.22
C ALA A 15 -36.74 44.83 8.31
N LEU A 16 -37.07 44.03 7.27
CA LEU A 16 -36.57 44.11 5.87
C LEU A 16 -35.20 43.50 5.49
N VAL A 17 -35.29 42.33 4.84
CA VAL A 17 -34.90 42.08 3.43
C VAL A 17 -33.61 42.77 2.96
N ALA A 18 -32.50 42.02 3.01
CA ALA A 18 -31.33 42.03 2.10
C ALA A 18 -30.32 41.04 2.73
N CYS A 19 -29.89 39.92 2.15
CA CYS A 19 -29.44 39.70 0.79
C CYS A 19 -29.75 38.25 0.37
N ALA A 20 -30.82 38.05 -0.39
CA ALA A 20 -30.97 36.89 -1.28
C ALA A 20 -30.16 37.10 -2.58
N LEU A 21 -28.90 37.51 -2.43
CA LEU A 21 -27.90 37.68 -3.49
C LEU A 21 -26.51 37.23 -3.00
N ALA A 22 -26.45 36.26 -2.10
CA ALA A 22 -25.33 35.33 -2.12
C ALA A 22 -25.53 34.52 -3.40
N GLY A 23 -25.01 35.08 -4.51
CA GLY A 23 -24.87 34.34 -5.74
C GLY A 23 -24.28 32.99 -5.37
N CYS A 24 -24.80 31.93 -6.00
CA CYS A 24 -24.05 30.71 -6.13
C CYS A 24 -22.75 31.07 -6.87
N GLU A 25 -21.78 31.56 -6.11
CA GLU A 25 -20.38 31.52 -6.48
C GLU A 25 -20.14 30.04 -6.68
N LYS A 26 -20.21 29.62 -7.95
CA LYS A 26 -19.68 28.34 -8.37
C LYS A 26 -18.29 28.32 -7.74
N PRO A 27 -17.98 27.36 -6.84
CA PRO A 27 -16.65 27.28 -6.27
C PRO A 27 -15.66 27.40 -7.42
N PRO A 28 -14.62 28.25 -7.30
CA PRO A 28 -13.67 28.47 -8.38
C PRO A 28 -13.27 27.10 -8.90
N PRO A 29 -13.27 26.87 -10.24
CA PRO A 29 -13.10 25.55 -10.82
C PRO A 29 -12.03 24.81 -10.06
N GLY A 30 -12.46 23.77 -9.34
CA GLY A 30 -11.73 23.20 -8.21
C GLY A 30 -10.31 22.93 -8.64
N ARG A 31 -9.34 23.56 -7.97
CA ARG A 31 -7.93 23.36 -8.24
C ARG A 31 -7.67 21.85 -8.26
N ARG A 32 -7.19 21.32 -9.38
CA ARG A 32 -6.87 19.89 -9.51
C ARG A 32 -6.00 19.47 -8.31
N PRO A 33 -6.31 18.35 -7.62
CA PRO A 33 -5.47 17.87 -6.54
C PRO A 33 -4.05 17.60 -7.06
N ALA A 34 -3.05 17.71 -6.18
CA ALA A 34 -1.67 17.41 -6.55
C ALA A 34 -1.53 15.90 -6.87
N PRO A 35 -0.91 15.50 -7.99
CA PRO A 35 -0.75 14.09 -8.37
C PRO A 35 -0.11 13.20 -7.30
N GLY A 36 0.86 13.71 -6.53
CA GLY A 36 1.51 12.95 -5.47
C GLY A 36 0.55 12.53 -4.34
N ARG A 37 -0.59 13.23 -4.17
CA ARG A 37 -1.63 12.80 -3.23
C ARG A 37 -2.22 11.43 -3.58
N THR A 38 -2.28 11.09 -4.87
CA THR A 38 -2.71 9.75 -5.29
C THR A 38 -1.69 8.70 -4.87
N ILE A 39 -0.39 8.95 -5.06
CA ILE A 39 0.67 8.00 -4.64
C ILE A 39 0.67 7.82 -3.12
N GLU A 40 0.57 8.91 -2.35
CA GLU A 40 0.40 8.83 -0.89
C GLU A 40 -0.85 8.04 -0.47
N ALA A 41 -1.96 8.20 -1.21
CA ALA A 41 -3.20 7.47 -0.95
C ALA A 41 -3.04 5.97 -1.21
N LEU A 42 -2.35 5.56 -2.28
CA LEU A 42 -2.08 4.15 -2.59
C LEU A 42 -1.22 3.47 -1.52
N SER A 43 -0.18 4.16 -1.04
CA SER A 43 0.65 3.70 0.08
C SER A 43 -0.18 3.48 1.35
N ARG A 44 -1.03 4.46 1.72
CA ARG A 44 -1.96 4.33 2.87
C ARG A 44 -2.96 3.20 2.69
N ILE A 45 -3.52 3.02 1.50
CA ILE A 45 -4.44 1.92 1.21
C ILE A 45 -3.78 0.57 1.48
N ARG A 46 -2.51 0.37 1.11
CA ARG A 46 -1.78 -0.86 1.49
C ARG A 46 -1.59 -0.96 2.99
N HIS A 47 -1.09 0.10 3.62
CA HIS A 47 -0.82 0.12 5.06
C HIS A 47 -2.07 -0.26 5.87
N ASP A 48 -3.22 0.35 5.55
CA ASP A 48 -4.50 0.13 6.22
C ASP A 48 -5.22 -1.14 5.74
N ARG A 49 -4.70 -1.81 4.70
CA ARG A 49 -5.32 -2.95 4.00
C ARG A 49 -6.73 -2.64 3.46
N ALA A 50 -6.99 -1.38 3.10
CA ALA A 50 -8.29 -0.90 2.59
C ALA A 50 -8.41 -1.07 1.06
N TYR A 51 -8.18 -2.29 0.55
CA TYR A 51 -8.05 -2.55 -0.89
C TYR A 51 -9.33 -2.31 -1.71
N ASP A 52 -10.48 -2.26 -1.05
CA ASP A 52 -11.75 -1.83 -1.65
C ASP A 52 -11.69 -0.38 -2.19
N ARG A 53 -10.80 0.45 -1.65
CA ARG A 53 -10.63 1.86 -2.06
C ARG A 53 -9.75 2.05 -3.29
N LEU A 54 -9.09 1.01 -3.80
CA LEU A 54 -8.18 1.12 -4.96
C LEU A 54 -8.87 1.67 -6.21
N ALA A 55 -10.14 1.33 -6.43
CA ALA A 55 -10.90 1.74 -7.61
C ALA A 55 -11.13 3.28 -7.70
N ALA A 56 -10.88 4.04 -6.64
CA ALA A 56 -10.92 5.50 -6.66
C ALA A 56 -9.64 6.13 -7.25
N HIS A 57 -8.61 5.32 -7.53
CA HIS A 57 -7.27 5.79 -7.90
C HIS A 57 -6.69 5.09 -9.12
N MET A 58 -7.40 4.13 -9.73
CA MET A 58 -6.97 3.40 -10.93
C MET A 58 -8.18 2.80 -11.65
N SER A 59 -8.03 2.38 -12.91
CA SER A 59 -9.09 1.65 -13.62
C SER A 59 -9.59 0.44 -12.82
N HIS A 60 -10.87 0.08 -13.00
CA HIS A 60 -11.47 -1.06 -12.31
C HIS A 60 -10.71 -2.38 -12.54
N GLN A 61 -10.22 -2.59 -13.77
CA GLN A 61 -9.43 -3.77 -14.12
C GLN A 61 -8.10 -3.78 -13.38
N ALA A 62 -7.37 -2.65 -13.37
CA ALA A 62 -6.12 -2.52 -12.63
C ALA A 62 -6.34 -2.71 -11.11
N ALA A 63 -7.38 -2.09 -10.54
CA ALA A 63 -7.74 -2.22 -9.12
C ALA A 63 -7.96 -3.67 -8.71
N THR A 64 -8.63 -4.45 -9.55
CA THR A 64 -8.89 -5.87 -9.29
C THR A 64 -7.59 -6.69 -9.27
N ARG A 65 -6.70 -6.48 -10.25
CA ARG A 65 -5.40 -7.17 -10.32
C ARG A 65 -4.49 -6.80 -9.17
N VAL A 66 -4.31 -5.49 -8.93
CA VAL A 66 -3.48 -4.96 -7.84
C VAL A 66 -3.98 -5.48 -6.50
N ARG A 67 -5.30 -5.46 -6.25
CA ARG A 67 -5.89 -6.03 -5.04
C ARG A 67 -5.49 -7.49 -4.84
N ALA A 68 -5.65 -8.33 -5.87
CA ALA A 68 -5.33 -9.75 -5.77
C ALA A 68 -3.85 -9.99 -5.42
N VAL A 69 -2.95 -9.17 -5.98
CA VAL A 69 -1.50 -9.21 -5.69
C VAL A 69 -1.22 -8.77 -4.26
N LEU A 70 -1.76 -7.63 -3.82
CA LEU A 70 -1.55 -7.13 -2.46
C LEU A 70 -2.08 -8.09 -1.39
N GLU A 71 -3.24 -8.72 -1.64
CA GLU A 71 -3.77 -9.78 -0.77
C GLU A 71 -2.83 -10.99 -0.71
N ALA A 72 -2.31 -11.45 -1.86
CA ALA A 72 -1.36 -12.56 -1.93
C ALA A 72 -0.04 -12.25 -1.20
N ILE A 73 0.48 -11.02 -1.31
CA ILE A 73 1.65 -10.57 -0.54
C ILE A 73 1.35 -10.60 0.95
N GLY A 74 0.17 -10.16 1.38
CA GLY A 74 -0.25 -10.26 2.77
C GLY A 74 -0.33 -11.71 3.27
N ASP A 75 -0.74 -12.66 2.42
CA ASP A 75 -0.70 -14.10 2.74
C ASP A 75 0.75 -14.59 2.92
N PHE A 76 1.64 -14.21 2.00
CA PHE A 76 3.06 -14.54 2.05
C PHE A 76 3.74 -13.99 3.30
N GLU A 77 3.54 -12.70 3.63
CA GLU A 77 4.12 -12.05 4.81
C GLU A 77 3.67 -12.77 6.10
N ARG A 78 2.39 -13.15 6.20
CA ARG A 78 1.88 -13.93 7.34
C ARG A 78 2.52 -15.32 7.42
N ALA A 79 2.64 -16.02 6.29
CA ALA A 79 3.28 -17.33 6.23
C ALA A 79 4.76 -17.26 6.63
N ASN A 80 5.49 -16.23 6.17
CA ASN A 80 6.88 -15.98 6.55
C ASN A 80 7.01 -15.74 8.05
N LEU A 81 6.16 -14.88 8.62
CA LEU A 81 6.17 -14.63 10.06
C LEU A 81 5.92 -15.92 10.87
N ALA A 82 4.89 -16.69 10.52
CA ALA A 82 4.57 -17.94 11.20
C ALA A 82 5.68 -19.01 11.07
N MET A 83 6.33 -19.07 9.91
CA MET A 83 7.51 -19.91 9.68
C MET A 83 8.67 -19.48 10.58
N LEU A 84 9.00 -18.18 10.63
CA LEU A 84 10.06 -17.65 11.48
C LEU A 84 9.77 -17.86 12.97
N GLU A 85 8.53 -17.70 13.41
CA GLU A 85 8.11 -18.03 14.78
C GLU A 85 8.32 -19.51 15.12
N THR A 86 8.12 -20.41 14.14
CA THR A 86 8.43 -21.83 14.30
C THR A 86 9.94 -22.06 14.37
N ALA A 87 10.70 -21.46 13.44
CA ALA A 87 12.16 -21.58 13.39
C ALA A 87 12.83 -21.06 14.67
N ARG A 88 12.38 -19.93 15.25
CA ARG A 88 12.92 -19.38 16.52
C ARG A 88 12.83 -20.34 17.70
N LYS A 89 11.90 -21.30 17.67
CA LYS A 89 11.77 -22.31 18.73
C LYS A 89 12.77 -23.46 18.59
N LEU A 90 13.38 -23.61 17.42
CA LEU A 90 14.14 -24.80 17.03
C LEU A 90 15.58 -24.48 16.60
N ALA A 91 15.81 -23.28 16.07
CA ALA A 91 17.06 -22.88 15.44
C ALA A 91 17.68 -21.65 16.14
N PRO A 92 19.01 -21.49 16.08
CA PRO A 92 19.69 -20.29 16.53
C PRO A 92 19.28 -19.02 15.76
N PRO A 93 19.42 -17.83 16.36
CA PRO A 93 19.02 -16.56 15.75
C PRO A 93 19.63 -16.29 14.37
N GLU A 94 20.89 -16.66 14.15
CA GLU A 94 21.61 -16.48 12.88
C GLU A 94 20.98 -17.26 11.72
N ILE A 95 20.53 -18.50 11.98
CA ILE A 95 19.82 -19.31 10.99
C ILE A 95 18.42 -18.75 10.73
N VAL A 96 17.72 -18.34 11.78
CA VAL A 96 16.41 -17.71 11.65
C VAL A 96 16.49 -16.46 10.77
N ALA A 97 17.51 -15.62 10.97
CA ALA A 97 17.72 -14.44 10.16
C ALA A 97 17.96 -14.79 8.67
N ALA A 98 18.74 -15.85 8.40
CA ALA A 98 18.98 -16.31 7.03
C ALA A 98 17.74 -16.89 6.33
N LEU A 99 16.75 -17.38 7.09
CA LEU A 99 15.48 -17.87 6.57
C LEU A 99 14.47 -16.75 6.26
N ASP A 100 14.69 -15.53 6.75
CA ASP A 100 13.71 -14.44 6.61
C ASP A 100 13.55 -14.00 5.15
N GLN A 101 12.33 -14.15 4.63
CA GLN A 101 11.97 -13.76 3.27
C GLN A 101 11.28 -12.39 3.19
N HIS A 102 11.32 -11.56 4.25
CA HIS A 102 10.64 -10.26 4.27
C HIS A 102 11.09 -9.33 3.13
N ALA A 103 12.35 -9.42 2.69
CA ALA A 103 12.90 -8.58 1.63
C ALA A 103 12.20 -8.77 0.27
N VAL A 104 11.63 -9.95 0.00
CA VAL A 104 11.09 -10.35 -1.32
C VAL A 104 10.04 -9.37 -1.85
N PHE A 105 9.16 -8.85 -0.99
CA PHE A 105 8.08 -7.92 -1.37
C PHE A 105 8.16 -6.58 -0.62
N SER A 106 9.38 -6.22 -0.18
CA SER A 106 9.62 -4.98 0.56
C SER A 106 9.46 -3.73 -0.30
N GLN A 107 9.71 -3.83 -1.61
CA GLN A 107 9.62 -2.72 -2.56
C GLN A 107 8.44 -2.96 -3.53
N LEU A 108 7.30 -2.31 -3.27
CA LEU A 108 6.10 -2.41 -4.12
C LEU A 108 5.75 -1.07 -4.78
N GLU A 109 6.78 -0.31 -5.19
CA GLU A 109 6.61 1.00 -5.82
C GLU A 109 5.68 1.92 -5.03
N ALA A 110 4.59 2.42 -5.64
CA ALA A 110 3.59 3.31 -5.04
C ALA A 110 2.85 2.69 -3.84
N PHE A 111 2.92 1.38 -3.69
CA PHE A 111 2.36 0.66 -2.55
C PHE A 111 3.41 0.40 -1.46
N SER A 112 4.60 1.00 -1.50
CA SER A 112 5.56 0.80 -0.41
C SER A 112 5.05 1.40 0.92
N ALA A 113 5.53 0.87 2.05
CA ALA A 113 5.02 1.25 3.38
C ALA A 113 5.26 2.73 3.68
N GLU A 114 6.37 3.27 3.21
CA GLU A 114 6.67 4.69 3.26
C GLU A 114 6.95 5.21 1.85
N ILE A 115 6.33 6.34 1.52
CA ILE A 115 6.56 7.07 0.27
C ILE A 115 6.89 8.51 0.60
N ALA A 116 7.96 9.01 0.00
CA ALA A 116 8.29 10.42 0.00
C ALA A 116 8.27 10.94 -1.45
N VAL A 117 7.29 11.80 -1.77
CA VAL A 117 7.18 12.44 -3.08
C VAL A 117 8.28 13.51 -3.19
N MET A 118 9.09 13.42 -4.24
CA MET A 118 10.25 14.28 -4.47
C MET A 118 9.94 15.40 -5.47
N SER A 119 9.24 15.07 -6.55
CA SER A 119 8.85 16.04 -7.56
C SER A 119 7.59 15.60 -8.29
N GLU A 120 6.88 16.58 -8.83
CA GLU A 120 5.69 16.39 -9.64
C GLU A 120 5.80 17.29 -10.88
N ARG A 121 5.48 16.74 -12.05
CA ARG A 121 5.42 17.48 -13.32
C ARG A 121 4.07 17.21 -13.96
N ILE A 122 3.29 18.25 -14.22
CA ILE A 122 1.97 18.14 -14.85
C ILE A 122 2.08 18.64 -16.30
N ASP A 123 1.58 17.85 -17.24
CA ASP A 123 1.52 18.16 -18.67
C ASP A 123 0.12 17.80 -19.20
N GLY A 124 -0.75 18.81 -19.30
CA GLY A 124 -2.15 18.63 -19.69
C GLY A 124 -2.90 17.68 -18.74
N ASP A 125 -3.30 16.53 -19.25
CA ASP A 125 -4.00 15.48 -18.50
C ASP A 125 -3.07 14.33 -18.10
N ALA A 126 -1.76 14.50 -18.24
CA ALA A 126 -0.74 13.60 -17.72
C ALA A 126 0.02 14.26 -16.56
N ALA A 127 0.51 13.44 -15.64
CA ALA A 127 1.44 13.86 -14.61
C ALA A 127 2.53 12.81 -14.42
N GLU A 128 3.76 13.26 -14.18
CA GLU A 128 4.87 12.42 -13.76
C GLU A 128 5.16 12.73 -12.29
N VAL A 129 5.21 11.69 -11.47
CA VAL A 129 5.54 11.80 -10.05
C VAL A 129 6.80 11.00 -9.77
N SER A 130 7.80 11.67 -9.21
CA SER A 130 9.02 11.03 -8.73
C SER A 130 8.95 10.87 -7.21
N PHE A 131 9.30 9.69 -6.69
CA PHE A 131 9.22 9.39 -5.27
C PHE A 131 10.30 8.40 -4.81
N ILE A 132 10.59 8.41 -3.50
CA ILE A 132 11.45 7.43 -2.83
C ILE A 132 10.55 6.51 -1.99
N ALA A 133 10.78 5.20 -2.09
CA ALA A 133 10.08 4.18 -1.31
C ALA A 133 10.96 3.72 -0.14
N ASN A 134 10.38 3.63 1.07
CA ASN A 134 11.04 3.15 2.28
C ASN A 134 12.41 3.82 2.55
N ALA A 135 12.51 5.13 2.31
CA ALA A 135 13.75 5.91 2.38
C ALA A 135 14.95 5.33 1.62
N THR A 136 14.70 4.46 0.63
CA THR A 136 15.73 3.67 -0.06
C THR A 136 15.82 4.11 -1.52
N PRO A 137 16.97 4.62 -1.99
CA PRO A 137 17.23 4.83 -3.41
C PRO A 137 17.11 3.51 -4.21
N PRO A 138 16.81 3.56 -5.52
CA PRO A 138 16.76 4.74 -6.39
C PRO A 138 15.42 5.48 -6.34
N LEU A 139 15.43 6.71 -6.87
CA LEU A 139 14.22 7.47 -7.18
C LEU A 139 13.36 6.67 -8.17
N LYS A 140 12.10 6.41 -7.80
CA LYS A 140 11.10 5.78 -8.66
C LYS A 140 10.30 6.88 -9.37
N ARG A 141 9.80 6.55 -10.57
CA ARG A 141 8.94 7.44 -11.36
C ARG A 141 7.71 6.70 -11.78
N THR A 142 6.58 7.38 -11.77
CA THR A 142 5.33 6.85 -12.31
C THR A 142 4.55 7.96 -13.01
N THR A 143 3.67 7.55 -13.91
CA THR A 143 2.78 8.43 -14.66
C THR A 143 1.35 8.27 -14.20
N LEU A 144 0.66 9.39 -14.02
CA LEU A 144 -0.76 9.43 -13.73
C LEU A 144 -1.51 10.13 -14.85
N ARG A 145 -2.78 9.76 -15.04
CA ARG A 145 -3.66 10.35 -16.04
C ARG A 145 -4.88 10.97 -15.36
N TRP A 146 -5.20 12.20 -15.70
CA TRP A 146 -6.37 12.91 -15.20
C TRP A 146 -7.65 12.36 -15.85
N GLN A 147 -8.65 12.01 -15.03
CA GLN A 147 -9.96 11.51 -15.50
C GLN A 147 -11.10 12.53 -15.34
N GLY A 148 -10.79 13.80 -15.13
CA GLY A 148 -11.78 14.88 -14.97
C GLY A 148 -12.03 15.26 -13.52
N ASP A 149 -11.97 14.31 -12.59
CA ASP A 149 -12.20 14.51 -11.15
C ASP A 149 -11.07 13.94 -10.26
N HIS A 150 -10.30 12.96 -10.75
CA HIS A 150 -9.17 12.37 -10.04
C HIS A 150 -7.99 12.03 -10.95
N TRP A 151 -6.82 11.82 -10.33
CA TRP A 151 -5.65 11.24 -10.99
C TRP A 151 -5.71 9.73 -10.90
N GLU A 152 -5.67 9.07 -12.05
CA GLU A 152 -5.62 7.63 -12.22
C GLU A 152 -4.15 7.19 -12.30
N TYR A 153 -3.74 6.29 -11.41
CA TYR A 153 -2.46 5.60 -11.43
C TYR A 153 -2.55 4.38 -12.32
N ASP A 154 -1.60 4.24 -13.24
CA ASP A 154 -1.41 3.02 -14.01
C ASP A 154 -0.28 2.20 -13.38
N PRO A 155 -0.58 1.03 -12.79
CA PRO A 155 0.45 0.12 -12.26
C PRO A 155 1.37 -0.46 -13.36
N GLY A 156 1.08 -0.24 -14.64
CA GLY A 156 1.82 -0.77 -15.77
C GLY A 156 1.66 -2.27 -15.93
N ALA A 157 2.52 -2.86 -16.76
CA ALA A 157 2.52 -4.31 -17.03
C ALA A 157 3.05 -5.15 -15.86
N GLY A 158 3.60 -4.53 -14.81
CA GLY A 158 4.20 -5.24 -13.65
C GLY A 158 3.19 -6.01 -12.80
N PHE A 159 1.89 -5.73 -12.92
CA PHE A 159 0.81 -6.43 -12.20
C PHE A 159 0.08 -7.42 -13.12
N ASP A 160 0.81 -8.48 -13.50
CA ASP A 160 0.35 -9.63 -14.29
C ASP A 160 -0.59 -10.54 -13.47
N ASP A 161 -1.61 -11.11 -14.11
CA ASP A 161 -2.61 -11.99 -13.47
C ASP A 161 -2.00 -13.27 -12.86
N ARG A 162 -0.80 -13.68 -13.28
CA ARG A 162 -0.04 -14.81 -12.75
C ARG A 162 0.69 -14.50 -11.45
N LEU A 163 0.90 -13.22 -11.14
CA LEU A 163 1.68 -12.79 -9.98
C LEU A 163 1.02 -13.23 -8.67
N ALA A 164 -0.27 -12.95 -8.49
CA ALA A 164 -0.98 -13.35 -7.28
C ALA A 164 -1.00 -14.88 -7.04
N PRO A 165 -1.32 -15.73 -8.04
CA PRO A 165 -1.17 -17.18 -7.93
C PRO A 165 0.25 -17.64 -7.57
N ALA A 166 1.29 -17.08 -8.20
CA ALA A 166 2.68 -17.42 -7.93
C ALA A 166 3.07 -17.12 -6.48
N ILE A 167 2.72 -15.92 -5.98
CA ILE A 167 2.98 -15.50 -4.60
C ILE A 167 2.25 -16.42 -3.60
N ARG A 168 1.00 -16.81 -3.88
CA ARG A 168 0.26 -17.76 -3.04
C ARG A 168 0.92 -19.14 -2.99
N LYS A 169 1.51 -19.61 -4.09
CA LYS A 169 2.30 -20.85 -4.09
C LYS A 169 3.54 -20.72 -3.20
N MET A 170 4.23 -19.58 -3.23
CA MET A 170 5.34 -19.32 -2.32
C MET A 170 4.88 -19.32 -0.85
N ALA A 171 3.74 -18.70 -0.54
CA ALA A 171 3.16 -18.68 0.80
C ALA A 171 2.82 -20.11 1.30
N ALA A 172 2.28 -20.95 0.41
CA ALA A 172 2.05 -22.37 0.70
C ALA A 172 3.37 -23.12 0.96
N GLY A 173 4.41 -22.82 0.19
CA GLY A 173 5.76 -23.35 0.39
C GLY A 173 6.34 -23.02 1.77
N LEU A 174 6.22 -21.76 2.21
CA LEU A 174 6.62 -21.34 3.57
C LEU A 174 5.85 -22.09 4.65
N SER A 175 4.54 -22.26 4.46
CA SER A 175 3.69 -22.97 5.41
C SER A 175 4.06 -24.47 5.51
N ALA A 176 4.36 -25.10 4.37
CA ALA A 176 4.82 -26.49 4.31
C ALA A 176 6.19 -26.66 4.97
N PHE A 177 7.13 -25.75 4.69
CA PHE A 177 8.45 -25.75 5.31
C PHE A 177 8.38 -25.56 6.83
N ALA A 178 7.50 -24.68 7.31
CA ALA A 178 7.24 -24.52 8.74
C ALA A 178 6.68 -25.79 9.40
N ALA A 179 5.82 -26.55 8.70
CA ALA A 179 5.32 -27.83 9.18
C ALA A 179 6.45 -28.88 9.23
N ASP A 180 7.25 -28.99 8.17
CA ASP A 180 8.41 -29.90 8.11
C ASP A 180 9.43 -29.60 9.23
N LEU A 181 9.68 -28.32 9.54
CA LEU A 181 10.49 -27.90 10.69
C LEU A 181 9.90 -28.39 12.02
N ARG A 182 8.59 -28.16 12.23
CA ARG A 182 7.91 -28.56 13.46
C ARG A 182 7.93 -30.07 13.68
N ASP A 183 7.84 -30.83 12.60
CA ASP A 183 7.85 -32.30 12.60
C ASP A 183 9.28 -32.87 12.72
N GLY A 184 10.31 -32.01 12.80
CA GLY A 184 11.70 -32.44 12.95
C GLY A 184 12.29 -33.11 11.70
N LYS A 185 11.77 -32.81 10.51
CA LYS A 185 12.25 -33.42 9.25
C LYS A 185 13.62 -32.91 8.79
N PHE A 186 14.11 -31.83 9.40
CA PHE A 186 15.41 -31.25 9.08
C PHE A 186 16.36 -31.33 10.27
N VAL A 187 17.62 -31.66 9.99
CA VAL A 187 18.70 -31.51 10.96
C VAL A 187 19.15 -30.06 10.91
N ILE A 188 19.10 -29.37 12.04
CA ILE A 188 19.54 -27.99 12.16
C ILE A 188 21.02 -28.00 12.52
N ASP A 189 21.86 -27.88 11.50
CA ASP A 189 23.31 -27.77 11.64
C ASP A 189 23.74 -26.31 11.58
N ARG A 190 24.47 -25.85 12.60
CA ARG A 190 24.99 -24.48 12.68
C ARG A 190 26.15 -24.25 11.73
N ASP A 191 26.94 -25.28 11.48
CA ASP A 191 28.13 -25.18 10.65
C ASP A 191 27.77 -25.33 9.16
N HIS A 192 26.57 -25.85 8.86
CA HIS A 192 26.08 -26.11 7.50
C HIS A 192 24.60 -25.70 7.28
N PRO A 193 24.25 -24.40 7.45
CA PRO A 193 22.87 -23.92 7.30
C PRO A 193 22.33 -24.02 5.86
N GLU A 194 23.20 -24.24 4.87
CA GLU A 194 22.87 -24.26 3.44
C GLU A 194 21.86 -25.35 3.10
N SER A 195 21.90 -26.49 3.79
CA SER A 195 20.95 -27.58 3.59
C SER A 195 19.51 -27.15 3.91
N LEU A 196 19.34 -26.36 4.97
CA LEU A 196 18.06 -25.84 5.40
C LEU A 196 17.57 -24.72 4.47
N LEU A 197 18.48 -23.85 4.02
CA LEU A 197 18.19 -22.80 3.04
C LEU A 197 17.79 -23.39 1.68
N GLN A 198 18.48 -24.45 1.25
CA GLN A 198 18.17 -25.17 0.03
C GLN A 198 16.79 -25.84 0.12
N ALA A 199 16.49 -26.49 1.24
CA ALA A 199 15.16 -27.05 1.47
C ALA A 199 14.07 -25.97 1.39
N LEU A 200 14.27 -24.81 2.04
CA LEU A 200 13.36 -23.67 1.92
C LEU A 200 13.18 -23.26 0.46
N ARG A 201 14.27 -23.08 -0.28
CA ARG A 201 14.25 -22.69 -1.70
C ARG A 201 13.43 -23.66 -2.55
N GLU A 202 13.59 -24.95 -2.35
CA GLU A 202 12.81 -25.98 -3.06
C GLU A 202 11.30 -25.85 -2.80
N ARG A 203 10.88 -25.41 -1.61
CA ARG A 203 9.45 -25.21 -1.30
C ARG A 203 8.92 -23.93 -1.94
N LEU A 204 9.77 -22.93 -2.15
CA LEU A 204 9.42 -21.68 -2.83
C LEU A 204 9.45 -21.79 -4.35
N GLU A 205 10.26 -22.71 -4.89
CA GLU A 205 10.52 -22.88 -6.32
C GLU A 205 9.24 -22.94 -7.18
N PRO A 206 8.17 -23.66 -6.80
CA PRO A 206 6.95 -23.71 -7.63
C PRO A 206 6.32 -22.34 -7.85
N GLY A 207 6.39 -21.46 -6.84
CA GLY A 207 5.91 -20.09 -6.98
C GLY A 207 6.89 -19.21 -7.75
N MET A 208 8.19 -19.34 -7.47
CA MET A 208 9.24 -18.57 -8.17
C MET A 208 9.26 -18.83 -9.68
N ARG A 209 9.04 -20.09 -10.11
CA ARG A 209 8.99 -20.48 -11.52
C ARG A 209 7.81 -19.86 -12.27
N ASP A 210 6.72 -19.60 -11.57
CA ASP A 210 5.49 -19.03 -12.12
C ASP A 210 5.48 -17.49 -12.12
N MET A 211 6.48 -16.86 -11.50
CA MET A 211 6.61 -15.41 -11.52
C MET A 211 6.77 -14.93 -12.97
N PRO A 212 6.08 -13.85 -13.37
CA PRO A 212 6.31 -13.25 -14.67
C PRO A 212 7.78 -12.79 -14.76
N ALA A 213 8.37 -12.88 -15.96
CA ALA A 213 9.68 -12.28 -16.21
C ALA A 213 9.61 -10.77 -15.91
N GLU A 214 10.71 -10.21 -15.39
CA GLU A 214 10.80 -8.77 -15.24
C GLU A 214 10.59 -8.11 -16.60
N PRO A 215 9.70 -7.10 -16.71
CA PRO A 215 9.57 -6.35 -17.95
C PRO A 215 10.91 -5.67 -18.27
N GLU A 216 11.44 -5.95 -19.48
CA GLU A 216 12.68 -5.35 -20.02
C GLU A 216 12.61 -3.82 -20.15
#